data_AF-A0A2E6W6F1-F1
#
_entry.id   AF-A0A2E6W6F1-F1
#
_cell.length_a   1.000
_cell.length_b   1.000
_cell.length_c   1.000
_cell.angle_alpha   90.00
_cell.angle_beta   90.00
_cell.angle_gamma   90.00
#
_symmetry.space_group_name_H-M   'P 1'
#
loop_
_entity.id
_entity.type
_entity.pdbx_description
1 polymer ?
#
loop_
_entity_poly.entity_id
_entity_poly.type
_entity_poly.pdbx_seq_one_letter_code
_entity_poly.pdbx_strand_id
1 'polypeptide(L)'
;MVMNIWLLHLLVFIFGYVTCRTFYFFRANRISLSLIKLSHIIYLSTVIRSIETLIEARTTALVNNIEPTKSRDFFEDEIKTLKESSVAYLLQLHPKFYRDILAFDDWESSMRYLNQNKEAVFKIWKMDHD
;
A
#
# COMPACT_ATOMS: atom_id res chain seq x y z
N MET A 1 -20.11 -53.99 -3.23
CA MET A 1 -19.32 -53.19 -4.21
C MET A 1 -20.05 -51.92 -4.67
N VAL A 2 -21.40 -51.88 -4.74
CA VAL A 2 -22.20 -50.71 -5.18
C VAL A 2 -22.11 -49.49 -4.23
N MET A 3 -21.94 -49.70 -2.92
CA MET A 3 -21.88 -48.61 -1.92
C MET A 3 -20.64 -47.71 -2.06
N ASN A 4 -19.53 -48.25 -2.58
CA ASN A 4 -18.30 -47.49 -2.83
C ASN A 4 -18.42 -46.53 -4.02
N ILE A 5 -19.27 -46.86 -5.00
CA ILE A 5 -19.47 -46.03 -6.20
C ILE A 5 -20.25 -44.77 -5.82
N TRP A 6 -21.30 -44.86 -4.99
CA TRP A 6 -22.05 -43.70 -4.51
C TRP A 6 -21.20 -42.76 -3.65
N LEU A 7 -20.36 -43.33 -2.77
CA LEU A 7 -19.45 -42.54 -1.95
C LEU A 7 -18.43 -41.79 -2.83
N LEU A 8 -17.90 -42.42 -3.88
CA LEU A 8 -16.99 -41.78 -4.83
C LEU A 8 -17.65 -40.58 -5.54
N HIS A 9 -18.90 -40.72 -5.99
CA HIS A 9 -19.64 -39.64 -6.65
C HIS A 9 -19.88 -38.45 -5.71
N LEU A 10 -20.25 -38.71 -4.46
CA LEU A 10 -20.43 -37.68 -3.45
C LEU A 10 -19.10 -36.97 -3.13
N LEU A 11 -18.00 -37.71 -3.08
CA LEU A 11 -16.67 -37.17 -2.81
C LEU A 11 -16.16 -36.28 -3.96
N VAL A 12 -16.38 -36.70 -5.21
CA VAL A 12 -16.08 -35.89 -6.42
C VAL A 12 -16.93 -34.62 -6.46
N PHE A 13 -18.21 -34.71 -6.08
CA PHE A 13 -19.10 -33.55 -6.02
C PHE A 13 -18.64 -32.52 -4.97
N ILE A 14 -18.31 -32.98 -3.75
CA ILE A 14 -17.77 -32.11 -2.69
C ILE A 14 -16.43 -31.50 -3.12
N PHE A 15 -15.53 -32.29 -3.70
CA PHE A 15 -14.25 -31.78 -4.21
C PHE A 15 -14.46 -30.74 -5.31
N GLY A 16 -15.37 -30.97 -6.25
CA GLY A 16 -15.70 -30.01 -7.30
C GLY A 16 -16.25 -28.70 -6.74
N TYR A 17 -17.19 -28.77 -5.80
CA TYR A 17 -17.77 -27.60 -5.15
C TYR A 17 -16.73 -26.80 -4.35
N VAL A 18 -15.91 -27.47 -3.54
CA VAL A 18 -14.85 -26.85 -2.73
C VAL A 18 -13.77 -26.26 -3.63
N THR A 19 -13.35 -26.96 -4.69
CA THR A 19 -12.31 -26.48 -5.62
C THR A 19 -12.79 -25.23 -6.36
N CYS A 20 -14.02 -25.24 -6.85
CA CYS A 20 -14.62 -24.10 -7.54
C CYS A 20 -14.66 -22.87 -6.61
N ARG A 21 -15.20 -23.02 -5.39
CA ARG A 21 -15.28 -21.93 -4.41
C ARG A 21 -13.91 -21.43 -3.97
N THR A 22 -12.96 -22.33 -3.76
CA THR A 22 -11.57 -22.01 -3.40
C THR A 22 -10.87 -21.25 -4.52
N PHE A 23 -11.11 -21.63 -5.78
CA PHE A 23 -10.54 -20.93 -6.93
C PHE A 23 -11.05 -19.49 -7.05
N TYR A 24 -12.37 -19.27 -6.87
CA TYR A 24 -12.93 -17.92 -6.81
C TYR A 24 -12.37 -17.11 -5.65
N PHE A 25 -12.21 -17.72 -4.48
CA PHE A 25 -11.62 -17.07 -3.32
C PHE A 25 -10.16 -16.67 -3.58
N PHE A 26 -9.34 -17.54 -4.17
CA PHE A 26 -7.95 -17.21 -4.51
C PHE A 26 -7.87 -16.07 -5.54
N ARG A 27 -8.74 -16.08 -6.55
CA ARG A 27 -8.81 -14.99 -7.54
C ARG A 27 -9.16 -13.66 -6.87
N ALA A 28 -10.16 -13.64 -5.99
CA ALA A 28 -10.58 -12.44 -5.26
C ALA A 28 -9.48 -11.93 -4.30
N ASN A 29 -8.76 -12.84 -3.63
CA ASN A 29 -7.64 -12.47 -2.77
C ASN A 29 -6.50 -11.82 -3.55
N ARG A 30 -6.17 -12.33 -4.75
CA ARG A 30 -5.14 -11.71 -5.61
C ARG A 30 -5.50 -10.28 -5.99
N ILE A 31 -6.76 -10.03 -6.36
CA ILE A 31 -7.26 -8.68 -6.69
C ILE A 31 -7.20 -7.78 -5.44
N SER A 32 -7.65 -8.28 -4.29
CA SER A 32 -7.64 -7.52 -3.04
C SER A 32 -6.22 -7.13 -2.61
N LEU A 33 -5.25 -8.04 -2.73
CA LEU A 33 -3.83 -7.74 -2.46
C LEU A 33 -3.29 -6.69 -3.43
N SER A 34 -3.68 -6.74 -4.71
CA SER A 34 -3.29 -5.73 -5.69
C SER A 34 -3.87 -4.36 -5.34
N LEU A 35 -5.12 -4.29 -4.89
CA LEU A 35 -5.77 -3.06 -4.46
C LEU A 35 -5.08 -2.46 -3.22
N ILE A 36 -4.73 -3.29 -2.23
CA ILE A 36 -4.00 -2.84 -1.04
C ILE A 36 -2.67 -2.18 -1.42
N LYS A 37 -1.88 -2.81 -2.31
CA LYS A 37 -0.62 -2.24 -2.82
C LYS A 37 -0.85 -0.90 -3.51
N LEU A 38 -1.90 -0.80 -4.33
CA LEU A 38 -2.26 0.43 -5.03
C LEU A 38 -2.66 1.53 -4.05
N SER A 39 -3.44 1.21 -3.01
CA SER A 39 -3.79 2.15 -1.94
C SER A 39 -2.56 2.67 -1.20
N HIS A 40 -1.56 1.82 -0.93
CA HIS A 40 -0.29 2.25 -0.31
C HIS A 40 0.47 3.23 -1.19
N ILE A 41 0.54 2.95 -2.49
CA ILE A 41 1.22 3.80 -3.47
C ILE A 41 0.54 5.16 -3.60
N ILE A 42 -0.78 5.18 -3.65
CA ILE A 42 -1.56 6.44 -3.67
C ILE A 42 -1.31 7.22 -2.38
N TYR A 43 -1.43 6.58 -1.22
CA TYR A 43 -1.21 7.22 0.07
C TYR A 43 0.18 7.85 0.17
N LEU A 44 1.24 7.07 -0.13
CA LEU A 44 2.62 7.56 -0.10
C LEU A 44 2.82 8.72 -1.08
N SER A 45 2.21 8.66 -2.27
CA SER A 45 2.27 9.76 -3.24
C SER A 45 1.61 11.03 -2.72
N THR A 46 0.46 10.93 -2.06
CA THR A 46 -0.22 12.07 -1.43
C THR A 46 0.60 12.67 -0.29
N VAL A 47 1.23 11.84 0.55
CA VAL A 47 2.10 12.31 1.65
C VAL A 47 3.34 13.02 1.11
N ILE A 48 3.97 12.50 0.06
CA ILE A 48 5.10 13.20 -0.57
C ILE A 48 4.64 14.56 -1.10
N ARG A 49 3.50 14.60 -1.80
CA ARG A 49 2.97 15.84 -2.33
C ARG A 49 2.66 16.86 -1.23
N SER A 50 2.12 16.44 -0.09
CA SER A 50 1.85 17.34 1.02
C SER A 50 3.15 17.89 1.63
N ILE A 51 4.18 17.05 1.81
CA ILE A 51 5.50 17.47 2.29
C ILE A 51 6.13 18.50 1.32
N GLU A 52 6.08 18.25 0.01
CA GLU A 52 6.58 19.19 -1.01
C GLU A 52 5.88 20.54 -0.89
N THR A 53 4.54 20.55 -0.82
CA THR A 53 3.78 21.80 -0.70
C THR A 53 4.08 22.56 0.60
N LEU A 54 4.36 21.85 1.70
CA LEU A 54 4.77 22.47 2.96
C LEU A 54 6.16 23.10 2.85
N ILE A 55 7.10 22.42 2.19
CA ILE A 55 8.45 22.94 1.93
C ILE A 55 8.36 24.20 1.06
N GLU A 56 7.57 24.18 -0.01
CA GLU A 56 7.37 25.32 -0.91
C GLU A 56 6.70 26.52 -0.22
N ALA A 57 5.68 26.28 0.59
CA ALA A 57 5.03 27.34 1.38
C ALA A 57 6.04 28.02 2.31
N ARG A 58 6.92 27.22 2.94
CA ARG A 58 7.89 27.74 3.91
C ARG A 58 9.09 28.41 3.27
N THR A 59 9.60 27.90 2.15
CA THR A 59 10.65 28.61 1.40
C THR A 59 10.17 29.98 0.94
N THR A 60 8.89 30.09 0.55
CA THR A 60 8.27 31.37 0.21
C THR A 60 8.18 32.31 1.42
N ALA A 61 7.82 31.81 2.60
CA ALA A 61 7.79 32.60 3.84
C ALA A 61 9.18 33.11 4.26
N LEU A 62 10.22 32.28 4.10
CA LEU A 62 11.61 32.65 4.37
C LEU A 62 12.13 33.72 3.39
N VAL A 63 11.84 33.57 2.09
CA VAL A 63 12.19 34.57 1.07
C VAL A 63 11.56 35.93 1.38
N ASN A 64 10.34 35.93 1.92
CA ASN A 64 9.63 37.14 2.32
C ASN A 64 10.05 37.70 3.69
N ASN A 65 11.10 37.15 4.33
CA ASN A 65 11.58 37.52 5.67
C ASN A 65 10.51 37.48 6.78
N ILE A 66 9.49 36.64 6.62
CA ILE A 66 8.37 36.54 7.57
C ILE A 66 8.78 35.72 8.81
N GLU A 67 9.72 34.77 8.66
CA GLU A 67 10.13 33.87 9.74
C GLU A 67 11.62 33.97 10.11
N PRO A 68 11.98 33.87 11.41
CA PRO A 68 13.37 33.87 11.86
C PRO A 68 14.09 32.56 11.54
N THR A 69 15.41 32.62 11.31
CA THR A 69 16.28 31.47 11.00
C THR A 69 16.23 30.33 12.03
N LYS A 70 15.96 30.64 13.31
CA LYS A 70 15.78 29.64 14.38
C LYS A 70 14.58 28.70 14.11
N SER A 71 13.63 29.14 13.30
CA SER A 71 12.46 28.35 12.90
C SER A 71 12.79 27.23 11.91
N ARG A 72 13.97 27.26 11.28
CA ARG A 72 14.41 26.27 10.29
C ARG A 72 14.70 24.91 10.92
N ASP A 73 15.42 24.87 12.03
CA ASP A 73 15.75 23.61 12.72
C ASP A 73 14.46 22.91 13.21
N PHE A 74 13.52 23.69 13.75
CA PHE A 74 12.19 23.16 14.13
C PHE A 74 11.41 22.62 12.93
N PHE A 75 11.56 23.22 11.74
CA PHE A 75 10.90 22.72 10.54
C PHE A 75 11.46 21.40 10.05
N GLU A 76 12.78 21.26 10.08
CA GLU A 76 13.45 20.04 9.66
C GLU A 76 13.05 18.87 10.56
N ASP A 77 12.95 19.11 11.88
CA ASP A 77 12.41 18.16 12.85
C ASP A 77 10.91 17.85 12.62
N GLU A 78 10.11 18.85 12.26
CA GLU A 78 8.69 18.68 11.95
C GLU A 78 8.49 17.82 10.69
N ILE A 79 9.27 18.06 9.62
CA ILE A 79 9.27 17.23 8.41
C ILE A 79 9.70 15.81 8.75
N LYS A 80 10.74 15.64 9.56
CA LYS A 80 11.21 14.31 9.97
C LYS A 80 10.11 13.56 10.73
N THR A 81 9.49 14.23 11.70
CA THR A 81 8.38 13.67 12.48
C THR A 81 7.19 13.31 11.58
N LEU A 82 6.87 14.15 10.59
CA LEU A 82 5.80 13.89 9.64
C LEU A 82 6.08 12.65 8.76
N LYS A 83 7.32 12.48 8.30
CA LYS A 83 7.74 11.29 7.53
C LYS A 83 7.60 10.01 8.36
N GLU A 84 8.15 10.01 9.57
CA GLU A 84 8.13 8.85 10.47
C GLU A 84 6.70 8.50 10.90
N SER A 85 5.90 9.50 11.27
CA SER A 85 4.50 9.29 11.67
C SER A 85 3.62 8.79 10.53
N SER A 86 3.83 9.25 9.30
CA SER A 86 3.08 8.79 8.12
C SER A 86 3.33 7.32 7.82
N VAL A 87 4.59 6.86 7.90
CA VAL A 87 4.93 5.45 7.72
C VAL A 87 4.38 4.61 8.88
N ALA A 88 4.57 5.06 10.12
CA ALA A 88 4.07 4.38 11.30
C ALA A 88 2.53 4.22 11.26
N TYR A 89 1.81 5.26 10.85
CA TYR A 89 0.36 5.22 10.67
C TYR A 89 -0.06 4.19 9.62
N LEU A 90 0.62 4.17 8.47
CA LEU A 90 0.38 3.19 7.42
C LEU A 90 0.60 1.75 7.91
N LEU A 91 1.67 1.50 8.68
CA LEU A 91 1.97 0.18 9.25
C LEU A 91 0.98 -0.25 10.35
N GLN A 92 0.36 0.70 11.04
CA GLN A 92 -0.63 0.45 12.09
C GLN A 92 -2.03 0.13 11.54
N LEU A 93 -2.37 0.67 10.36
CA LEU A 93 -3.63 0.37 9.66
C LEU A 93 -3.75 -1.11 9.28
N HIS A 94 -2.64 -1.83 9.19
CA HIS A 94 -2.62 -3.24 8.83
C HIS A 94 -2.37 -4.15 10.04
N PRO A 95 -3.12 -5.26 10.15
CA PRO A 95 -2.79 -6.33 11.08
C PRO A 95 -1.33 -6.78 10.94
N LYS A 96 -0.71 -7.19 12.05
CA LYS A 96 0.72 -7.56 12.09
C LYS A 96 1.12 -8.61 11.04
N PHE A 97 0.23 -9.53 10.68
CA PHE A 97 0.49 -10.57 9.67
C PHE A 97 0.61 -10.04 8.24
N TYR A 98 0.15 -8.82 7.96
CA TYR A 98 0.36 -8.14 6.68
C TYR A 98 1.66 -7.33 6.63
N ARG A 99 2.37 -7.18 7.77
CA ARG A 99 3.64 -6.43 7.79
C ARG A 99 4.72 -7.13 6.98
N ASP A 100 4.75 -8.45 6.96
CA ASP A 100 5.69 -9.21 6.12
C ASP A 100 5.39 -9.05 4.61
N ILE A 101 4.16 -8.65 4.27
CA ILE A 101 3.74 -8.35 2.90
C ILE A 101 4.11 -6.91 2.51
N LEU A 102 4.23 -6.02 3.51
CA LEU A 102 4.70 -4.65 3.35
C LEU A 102 6.22 -4.67 3.21
N ALA A 103 6.73 -4.27 2.05
CA ALA A 103 8.17 -4.31 1.75
C ALA A 103 8.96 -3.12 2.34
N PHE A 104 8.41 -2.43 3.35
CA PHE A 104 9.00 -1.24 3.94
C PHE A 104 8.59 -1.06 5.40
N ASP A 105 9.48 -0.47 6.19
CA ASP A 105 9.32 -0.19 7.62
C ASP A 105 9.72 1.25 7.99
N ASP A 106 10.49 1.91 7.13
CA ASP A 106 10.97 3.28 7.28
C ASP A 106 10.62 4.16 6.05
N TRP A 107 10.89 5.46 6.17
CA TRP A 107 10.61 6.41 5.09
C TRP A 107 11.40 6.10 3.81
N GLU A 108 12.67 5.71 3.92
CA GLU A 108 13.53 5.48 2.75
C GLU A 108 13.08 4.25 1.96
N SER A 109 12.83 3.14 2.66
CA SER A 109 12.27 1.90 2.10
C SER A 109 10.89 2.13 1.51
N SER A 110 10.04 2.97 2.12
CA SER A 110 8.74 3.34 1.55
C SER A 110 8.88 4.08 0.21
N MET A 111 9.91 4.93 0.07
CA MET A 111 10.20 5.64 -1.17
C MET A 111 10.78 4.72 -2.24
N ARG A 112 11.64 3.77 -1.85
CA ARG A 112 12.11 2.70 -2.76
C ARG A 112 10.96 1.85 -3.26
N TYR A 113 10.07 1.43 -2.35
CA TYR A 113 8.87 0.68 -2.68
C TYR A 113 7.98 1.45 -3.66
N LEU A 114 7.76 2.74 -3.41
CA LEU A 114 6.99 3.59 -4.31
C LEU A 114 7.63 3.65 -5.70
N ASN A 115 8.93 3.92 -5.80
CA ASN A 115 9.62 4.02 -7.09
C ASN A 115 9.60 2.71 -7.88
N GLN A 116 9.77 1.57 -7.21
CA GLN A 116 9.73 0.25 -7.85
C GLN A 116 8.33 -0.13 -8.36
N ASN A 117 7.28 0.33 -7.68
CA ASN A 117 5.90 -0.07 -8.00
C ASN A 117 5.10 1.00 -8.77
N LYS A 118 5.63 2.23 -8.93
CA LYS A 118 5.01 3.30 -9.74
C LYS A 118 4.67 2.80 -11.14
N GLU A 119 5.62 2.18 -11.84
CA GLU A 119 5.41 1.67 -13.20
C GLU A 119 4.38 0.53 -13.26
N ALA A 120 4.40 -0.38 -12.28
CA ALA A 120 3.45 -1.47 -12.19
C ALA A 120 2.02 -0.96 -11.99
N VAL A 121 1.83 0.09 -11.19
CA VAL A 121 0.53 0.73 -10.97
C VAL A 121 0.04 1.47 -12.21
N PHE A 122 0.91 2.22 -12.90
CA PHE A 122 0.54 2.86 -14.17
C PHE A 122 0.13 1.84 -15.24
N LYS A 123 0.77 0.66 -15.26
CA LYS A 123 0.40 -0.43 -16.16
C LYS A 123 -0.94 -1.06 -15.82
N ILE A 124 -1.23 -1.30 -14.52
CA ILE A 124 -2.53 -1.81 -14.07
C ILE A 124 -3.64 -0.82 -14.43
N TRP A 125 -3.42 0.48 -14.24
CA TRP A 125 -4.39 1.53 -14.58
C TRP A 125 -4.67 1.60 -16.08
N LYS A 126 -3.65 1.45 -16.93
CA LYS A 126 -3.82 1.45 -18.39
C LYS A 126 -4.52 0.20 -18.93
N MET A 127 -4.28 -0.98 -18.35
CA MET A 127 -4.90 -2.24 -18.82
C MET A 127 -6.41 -2.35 -18.54
N ASP A 128 -6.99 -1.47 -17.70
CA ASP A 128 -8.44 -1.43 -17.41
C ASP A 128 -9.19 -0.42 -18.32
N HIS A 129 -8.46 0.25 -19.23
CA HIS A 129 -9.01 1.26 -20.16
C HIS A 129 -8.92 0.84 -21.66
N ASP A 130 -8.48 -0.40 -21.94
CA ASP A 130 -8.53 -1.06 -23.26
C ASP A 130 -9.44 -2.31 -23.18
#